data_AF-A0A958JRX9-F1
#
_entry.id   AF-A0A958JRX9-F1
#
_cell.length_a   1.000
_cell.length_b   1.000
_cell.length_c   1.000
_cell.angle_alpha   90.00
_cell.angle_beta   90.00
_cell.angle_gamma   90.00
#
_symmetry.space_group_name_H-M   'P 1'
#
loop_
_entity.id
_entity.type
_entity.pdbx_description
1 polymer ?
#
loop_
_entity_poly.entity_id
_entity_poly.type
_entity_poly.pdbx_seq_one_letter_code
_entity_poly.pdbx_strand_id
1 'polypeptide(L)'
;MSNAEIEERIKSIIVEQLGVSAEEVTSDASFIEDLGADSLDIVELIMALEEEYDIEIPDEDAEKIQTVKDVTAYVQNTQAAA
;
A
#
# COMPACT_ATOMS: atom_id res chain seq x y z
N MET A 1 13.44 -0.74 -9.54
CA MET A 1 12.67 -2.01 -9.50
C MET A 1 11.70 -2.02 -10.67
N SER A 2 11.28 -3.18 -11.15
CA SER A 2 10.18 -3.31 -12.12
C SER A 2 8.82 -3.19 -11.42
N ASN A 3 7.76 -2.85 -12.15
CA ASN A 3 6.41 -2.73 -11.58
C ASN A 3 5.93 -4.03 -10.89
N ALA A 4 6.33 -5.19 -11.42
CA ALA A 4 6.00 -6.48 -10.83
C ALA A 4 6.69 -6.68 -9.47
N GLU A 5 7.97 -6.30 -9.35
CA GLU A 5 8.71 -6.37 -8.08
C GLU A 5 8.12 -5.41 -7.04
N ILE A 6 7.68 -4.21 -7.46
CA ILE A 6 7.01 -3.25 -6.58
C ILE A 6 5.68 -3.83 -6.08
N GLU A 7 4.86 -4.39 -6.96
CA GLU A 7 3.57 -4.98 -6.58
C GLU A 7 3.74 -6.14 -5.60
N GLU A 8 4.69 -7.06 -5.85
CA GLU A 8 4.99 -8.16 -4.94
C GLU A 8 5.45 -7.65 -3.57
N ARG A 9 6.33 -6.64 -3.55
CA ARG A 9 6.85 -6.06 -2.30
C ARG A 9 5.76 -5.35 -1.50
N ILE A 10 4.89 -4.57 -2.17
CA ILE A 10 3.74 -3.92 -1.52
C ILE A 10 2.80 -4.97 -0.91
N LYS A 11 2.48 -6.04 -1.65
CA LYS A 11 1.66 -7.14 -1.12
C LYS A 11 2.28 -7.77 0.12
N SER A 12 3.59 -8.00 0.14
CA SER A 12 4.28 -8.51 1.33
C SER A 12 4.16 -7.56 2.53
N ILE A 13 4.34 -6.25 2.32
CA ILE A 13 4.21 -5.26 3.39
C ILE A 13 2.79 -5.25 3.96
N ILE A 14 1.77 -5.30 3.11
CA ILE A 14 0.36 -5.34 3.54
C ILE A 14 0.08 -6.60 4.38
N VAL A 15 0.57 -7.76 3.95
CA VAL A 15 0.44 -9.03 4.70
C VAL A 15 1.12 -8.94 6.07
N GLU A 16 2.34 -8.38 6.12
CA GLU A 16 3.11 -8.23 7.36
C GLU A 16 2.49 -7.22 8.33
N GLN A 17 2.05 -6.07 7.82
CA GLN A 17 1.52 -4.98 8.64
C GLN A 17 0.11 -5.27 9.16
N LEU A 18 -0.78 -5.77 8.29
CA LEU A 18 -2.17 -6.02 8.64
C LEU A 18 -2.42 -7.44 9.20
N GLY A 19 -1.42 -8.33 9.10
CA GLY A 19 -1.56 -9.72 9.56
C GLY A 19 -2.60 -10.53 8.78
N VAL A 20 -2.88 -10.15 7.53
CA VAL A 20 -3.84 -10.80 6.63
C VAL A 20 -3.15 -11.82 5.73
N SER A 21 -3.92 -12.70 5.07
CA SER A 21 -3.34 -13.65 4.12
C SER A 21 -3.04 -13.00 2.76
N ALA A 22 -1.99 -13.46 2.07
CA ALA A 22 -1.66 -12.97 0.73
C ALA A 22 -2.78 -13.18 -0.30
N GLU A 23 -3.68 -14.13 -0.06
CA GLU A 23 -4.84 -14.40 -0.91
C GLU A 23 -5.92 -13.33 -0.78
N GLU A 24 -6.01 -12.66 0.39
CA GLU A 24 -6.93 -11.54 0.63
C GLU A 24 -6.44 -10.24 -0.01
N VAL A 25 -5.12 -10.09 -0.20
CA VAL A 25 -4.49 -8.90 -0.79
C VAL A 25 -4.62 -8.92 -2.32
N THR A 26 -5.86 -8.77 -2.78
CA THR A 26 -6.20 -8.58 -4.18
C THR A 26 -6.14 -7.10 -4.55
N SER A 27 -5.96 -6.78 -5.84
CA SER A 27 -5.87 -5.39 -6.29
C SER A 27 -7.11 -4.55 -5.91
N ASP A 28 -8.29 -5.15 -5.94
CA ASP A 28 -9.55 -4.46 -5.66
C ASP A 28 -9.93 -4.49 -4.16
N ALA A 29 -9.15 -5.16 -3.31
CA ALA A 29 -9.43 -5.26 -1.88
C ALA A 29 -9.37 -3.89 -1.21
N SER A 30 -10.44 -3.55 -0.50
CA SER A 30 -10.53 -2.38 0.38
C SER A 30 -9.75 -2.62 1.67
N PHE A 31 -8.90 -1.67 2.06
CA PHE A 31 -8.15 -1.78 3.32
C PHE A 31 -9.09 -1.90 4.52
N ILE A 32 -10.18 -1.14 4.54
CA ILE A 32 -11.12 -1.11 5.67
C ILE A 32 -12.17 -2.22 5.54
N GLU A 33 -12.81 -2.35 4.38
CA GLU A 33 -13.98 -3.24 4.24
C GLU A 33 -13.58 -4.72 4.07
N ASP A 34 -12.49 -5.01 3.35
CA ASP A 34 -12.09 -6.37 3.03
C ASP A 34 -10.94 -6.85 3.92
N LEU A 35 -9.94 -6.00 4.16
CA LEU A 35 -8.76 -6.36 4.97
C LEU A 35 -8.93 -6.03 6.46
N GLY A 36 -10.01 -5.33 6.83
CA GLY A 36 -10.34 -5.03 8.22
C GLY A 36 -9.37 -4.08 8.92
N ALA A 37 -8.57 -3.33 8.17
CA ALA A 37 -7.65 -2.34 8.70
C ALA A 37 -8.42 -1.17 9.32
N ASP A 38 -7.93 -0.68 10.45
CA ASP A 38 -8.42 0.56 11.03
C ASP A 38 -7.64 1.79 10.52
N SER A 39 -8.02 2.98 10.97
CA SER A 39 -7.35 4.22 10.56
C SER A 39 -5.89 4.30 10.99
N LEU A 40 -5.51 3.64 12.09
CA LEU A 40 -4.13 3.63 12.58
C LEU A 40 -3.29 2.65 11.74
N ASP A 41 -3.84 1.48 11.42
CA ASP A 41 -3.20 0.49 10.55
C ASP A 41 -2.86 1.08 9.18
N ILE A 42 -3.76 1.90 8.61
CA ILE A 42 -3.51 2.58 7.33
C ILE A 42 -2.37 3.60 7.45
N VAL A 43 -2.32 4.36 8.54
CA VAL A 43 -1.24 5.33 8.77
C VAL A 43 0.11 4.60 8.89
N GLU A 44 0.16 3.50 9.64
CA GLU A 44 1.40 2.71 9.79
C GLU A 44 1.82 2.05 8.47
N LEU A 45 0.87 1.54 7.68
CA LEU A 45 1.13 0.99 6.35
C LEU A 45 1.72 2.05 5.41
N ILE A 46 1.16 3.26 5.40
CA ILE A 46 1.66 4.36 4.58
C ILE A 46 3.09 4.74 4.99
N MET A 47 3.34 4.90 6.29
CA MET A 47 4.69 5.18 6.81
C MET A 47 5.70 4.09 6.42
N ALA A 48 5.32 2.81 6.47
CA ALA A 48 6.18 1.71 6.06
C ALA A 48 6.52 1.76 4.57
N LEU A 49 5.56 2.16 3.73
CA LEU A 49 5.79 2.33 2.29
C LEU A 49 6.65 3.56 1.97
N GLU A 50 6.45 4.67 2.68
CA GLU A 50 7.30 5.86 2.61
C GLU A 50 8.75 5.52 2.91
N GLU A 51 9.01 4.79 4.01
CA GLU A 51 10.36 4.38 4.41
C GLU A 51 10.97 3.36 3.43
N GLU A 52 10.21 2.36 2.98
CA GLU A 52 10.71 1.33 2.06
C GLU A 52 11.14 1.90 0.71
N TYR A 53 10.36 2.86 0.19
CA TYR A 53 10.55 3.40 -1.15
C TYR A 53 11.21 4.78 -1.19
N ASP A 54 11.53 5.36 -0.03
CA ASP A 54 12.06 6.73 0.12
C ASP A 54 11.14 7.76 -0.58
N ILE A 55 9.84 7.65 -0.32
CA ILE A 55 8.79 8.53 -0.86
C ILE A 55 8.07 9.28 0.26
N GLU A 56 7.36 10.34 -0.10
CA GLU A 56 6.51 11.11 0.83
C GLU A 56 5.10 11.15 0.24
N ILE A 57 4.12 10.65 0.99
CA ILE A 57 2.72 10.56 0.62
C ILE A 57 1.96 11.63 1.43
N PRO A 58 1.52 12.73 0.81
CA PRO A 58 0.77 13.77 1.52
C PRO A 58 -0.53 13.21 2.10
N ASP A 59 -0.95 13.75 3.25
CA ASP A 59 -2.20 13.37 3.93
C ASP A 59 -3.42 13.37 2.97
N GLU A 60 -3.52 14.36 2.08
CA GLU A 60 -4.61 14.46 1.11
C GLU A 60 -4.65 13.31 0.08
N ASP A 61 -3.50 12.69 -0.21
CA ASP A 61 -3.41 11.54 -1.09
C ASP A 61 -3.58 10.24 -0.30
N ALA A 62 -3.04 10.18 0.92
CA ALA A 62 -3.28 9.09 1.87
C ALA A 62 -4.79 8.86 2.10
N GLU A 63 -5.57 9.93 2.30
CA GLU A 63 -7.03 9.86 2.46
C GLU A 63 -7.78 9.28 1.24
N LYS A 64 -7.17 9.34 0.05
CA LYS A 64 -7.75 8.80 -1.20
C LYS A 64 -7.36 7.34 -1.44
N ILE A 65 -6.37 6.82 -0.73
CA ILE A 65 -5.95 5.43 -0.84
C ILE A 65 -6.96 4.56 -0.09
N GLN A 66 -7.81 3.87 -0.84
CA GLN A 66 -8.84 2.98 -0.28
C GLN A 66 -8.57 1.52 -0.58
N THR A 67 -7.90 1.23 -1.70
CA THR A 67 -7.64 -0.14 -2.16
C THR A 67 -6.16 -0.43 -2.36
N VAL A 68 -5.81 -1.72 -2.39
CA VAL A 68 -4.44 -2.19 -2.69
C VAL A 68 -3.94 -1.64 -4.03
N LYS A 69 -4.82 -1.54 -5.03
CA LYS A 69 -4.49 -0.97 -6.33
C LYS A 69 -4.12 0.50 -6.24
N ASP A 70 -4.81 1.28 -5.42
CA ASP A 70 -4.56 2.72 -5.30
C ASP A 70 -3.14 2.98 -4.79
N VAL A 71 -2.76 2.30 -3.70
CA VAL A 71 -1.41 2.44 -3.14
C VAL A 71 -0.34 1.89 -4.09
N THR A 72 -0.62 0.76 -4.75
CA THR A 72 0.31 0.16 -5.71
C THR A 72 0.57 1.10 -6.89
N ALA A 73 -0.49 1.69 -7.44
CA ALA A 73 -0.38 2.65 -8.52
C ALA A 73 0.35 3.93 -8.08
N TYR A 74 0.11 4.40 -6.86
CA TYR A 74 0.79 5.56 -6.31
C TYR A 74 2.30 5.33 -6.26
N VAL A 75 2.74 4.26 -5.59
CA VAL A 75 4.16 3.92 -5.46
C VAL A 75 4.81 3.70 -6.82
N GLN A 76 4.16 2.96 -7.73
CA GLN A 76 4.69 2.72 -9.08
C GLN A 76 4.87 4.03 -9.86
N ASN A 77 3.92 4.96 -9.79
CA ASN A 77 4.02 6.26 -10.46
C ASN A 77 5.16 7.10 -9.88
N THR A 78 5.31 7.12 -8.56
CA THR A 78 6.39 7.88 -7.89
C THR A 78 7.77 7.29 -8.22
N GLN A 79 7.91 5.97 -8.18
CA GLN A 79 9.16 5.28 -8.52
C GLN A 79 9.52 5.35 -10.02
N ALA A 80 8.54 5.55 -10.90
CA ALA A 80 8.78 5.77 -12.33
C ALA A 80 9.20 7.21 -12.66
N ALA A 81 8.88 8.17 -11.76
CA ALA A 81 9.23 9.58 -11.93
C ALA A 81 10.60 9.95 -11.32
N ALA A 82 11.17 9.06 -10.49
CA ALA A 82 12.50 9.16 -9.90
C ALA A 82 13.60 8.59 -10.84
#